data_AF-K9PXQ3-F1
#
_entry.id   AF-K9PXQ3-F1
#
_cell.length_a   1.000
_cell.length_b   1.000
_cell.length_c   1.000
_cell.angle_alpha   90.00
_cell.angle_beta   90.00
_cell.angle_gamma   90.00
#
_symmetry.space_group_name_H-M   'P 1'
#
loop_
_entity.id
_entity.type
_entity.pdbx_description
1 polymer ?
#
loop_
_entity_poly.entity_id
_entity_poly.type
_entity_poly.pdbx_seq_one_letter_code
_entity_poly.pdbx_strand_id
1 'polypeptide(L)' 'MVRFNKLEKRGINKGVRRALLNQIRHGLDIKFPQDSILLFLEIQRVSSLHALKTVEASIYNAKTPTELRSIYQNYL' A
#
# COMPACT_ATOMS: atom_id res chain seq x y z
N MET A 1 -9.00 -2.40 32.36
CA MET A 1 -8.41 -3.43 31.47
C MET A 1 -8.53 -3.08 29.96
N VAL A 2 -8.47 -1.79 29.56
CA VAL A 2 -8.81 -1.34 28.18
C VAL A 2 -7.58 -0.88 27.36
N ARG A 3 -6.44 -0.61 28.01
CA ARG A 3 -5.24 -0.05 27.34
C ARG A 3 -4.42 -1.09 26.55
N PHE A 4 -4.36 -2.34 26.99
CA PHE A 4 -3.60 -3.41 26.33
C PHE A 4 -4.14 -3.74 24.93
N ASN A 5 -5.45 -3.91 24.81
CA ASN A 5 -6.11 -4.27 23.54
C ASN A 5 -5.92 -3.18 22.45
N LYS A 6 -5.83 -1.89 22.83
CA LYS A 6 -5.58 -0.79 21.88
C LYS A 6 -4.13 -0.74 21.40
N LEU A 7 -3.17 -1.08 22.27
CA LEU A 7 -1.75 -1.14 21.92
C LEU A 7 -1.46 -2.34 21.02
N GLU A 8 -2.03 -3.50 21.32
CA GLU A 8 -1.96 -4.69 20.46
C GLU A 8 -2.58 -4.44 19.09
N LYS A 9 -3.80 -3.87 19.02
CA LYS A 9 -4.42 -3.48 17.74
C LYS A 9 -3.57 -2.50 16.93
N ARG A 10 -2.92 -1.54 17.58
CA ARG A 10 -2.00 -0.60 16.92
C ARG A 10 -0.73 -1.31 16.42
N GLY A 11 -0.18 -2.24 17.20
CA GLY A 11 0.97 -3.04 16.82
C GLY A 11 0.68 -3.94 15.62
N ILE A 12 -0.45 -4.67 15.66
CA ILE A 12 -0.94 -5.52 14.57
C ILE A 12 -1.16 -4.68 13.31
N ASN A 13 -1.81 -3.52 13.41
CA ASN A 13 -2.03 -2.64 12.25
C ASN A 13 -0.72 -2.12 11.64
N LYS A 14 0.29 -1.80 12.45
CA LYS A 14 1.62 -1.41 11.95
C LYS A 14 2.34 -2.57 11.23
N GLY A 15 2.28 -3.77 11.80
CA GLY A 15 2.87 -4.97 11.20
C GLY A 15 2.22 -5.31 9.86
N VAL A 16 0.88 -5.35 9.82
CA VAL A 16 0.10 -5.59 8.60
C VAL A 16 0.41 -4.52 7.55
N ARG A 17 0.45 -3.24 7.93
CA ARG A 17 0.78 -2.16 6.99
C ARG A 17 2.16 -2.33 6.38
N ARG A 18 3.17 -2.69 7.18
CA ARG A 18 4.54 -2.89 6.69
C ARG A 18 4.62 -4.07 5.73
N ALA A 19 3.99 -5.19 6.06
CA ALA A 19 3.93 -6.36 5.19
C ALA A 19 3.28 -6.03 3.84
N LEU A 20 2.15 -5.32 3.88
CA LEU A 20 1.42 -4.91 2.68
C LEU A 20 2.23 -3.94 1.82
N LEU A 21 2.92 -2.97 2.42
CA LEU A 21 3.82 -2.08 1.68
C LEU A 21 4.99 -2.83 1.04
N ASN A 22 5.57 -3.83 1.71
CA ASN A 22 6.62 -4.64 1.11
C ASN A 22 6.09 -5.43 -0.12
N GLN A 23 4.90 -6.01 -0.02
CA GLN A 23 4.26 -6.70 -1.15
C GLN A 23 4.00 -5.74 -2.31
N ILE A 24 3.46 -4.55 -2.03
CA ILE A 24 3.26 -3.49 -3.02
C ILE A 24 4.59 -3.11 -3.69
N ARG A 25 5.66 -2.90 -2.91
CA ARG A 25 6.99 -2.59 -3.45
C ARG A 25 7.45 -3.67 -4.44
N HIS A 26 7.37 -4.95 -4.04
CA HIS A 26 7.74 -6.06 -4.92
C HIS A 26 6.88 -6.11 -6.18
N GLY A 27 5.56 -5.94 -6.06
CA GLY A 27 4.66 -5.90 -7.21
C GLY A 27 4.98 -4.76 -8.18
N LEU A 28 5.31 -3.58 -7.66
CA LEU A 28 5.72 -2.42 -8.45
C LEU A 28 7.06 -2.65 -9.15
N ASP A 29 8.05 -3.22 -8.48
CA ASP A 29 9.37 -3.50 -9.06
C ASP A 29 9.26 -4.50 -10.24
N ILE A 30 8.29 -5.42 -10.19
CA ILE A 30 8.03 -6.37 -11.28
C ILE A 30 7.23 -5.71 -12.42
N LYS A 31 6.15 -4.98 -12.09
CA LYS A 31 5.19 -4.50 -13.08
C LYS A 31 5.61 -3.19 -13.75
N PHE A 32 6.21 -2.30 -12.98
CA PHE A 32 6.57 -0.94 -13.38
C PHE A 32 7.99 -0.59 -12.91
N PRO A 33 9.03 -1.32 -13.35
CA PRO A 33 10.38 -1.19 -12.79
C PRO A 33 10.96 0.23 -12.87
N GLN A 34 10.62 0.99 -13.92
CA GLN A 34 11.12 2.36 -14.10
C GLN A 34 10.44 3.39 -13.18
N ASP A 35 9.17 3.15 -12.82
CA ASP A 35 8.37 4.05 -11.98
C ASP A 35 8.23 3.56 -10.53
N SER A 36 8.77 2.38 -10.20
CA SER A 36 8.47 1.67 -8.96
C SER A 36 8.79 2.51 -7.72
N ILE A 37 9.91 3.23 -7.75
CA ILE A 37 10.35 4.10 -6.65
C ILE A 37 9.37 5.25 -6.45
N LEU A 38 8.99 5.97 -7.51
CA LEU A 38 8.09 7.12 -7.43
C LEU A 38 6.70 6.69 -6.97
N LEU A 39 6.14 5.64 -7.60
CA LEU A 39 4.84 5.08 -7.22
C LEU A 39 4.84 4.64 -5.75
N PHE A 40 5.89 3.95 -5.30
CA PHE A 40 6.00 3.51 -3.91
C PHE A 40 6.06 4.69 -2.93
N LEU A 41 6.80 5.76 -3.26
CA LEU A 41 6.89 6.97 -2.44
C LEU A 41 5.55 7.69 -2.29
N GLU A 42 4.70 7.63 -3.33
CA GLU A 42 3.32 8.13 -3.29
C GLU A 42 2.44 7.20 -2.42
N ILE A 43 2.42 5.90 -2.71
CA ILE A 43 1.55 4.91 -2.04
C ILE A 43 1.84 4.81 -0.54
N GLN A 44 3.09 4.93 -0.09
CA GLN A 44 3.41 4.89 1.33
C GLN A 44 2.79 6.03 2.15
N ARG A 45 2.27 7.08 1.51
CA ARG A 45 1.53 8.17 2.18
C ARG A 45 0.08 7.77 2.49
N VAL A 46 -0.45 6.77 1.79
CA VAL A 46 -1.79 6.23 2.04
C VAL A 46 -1.84 5.60 3.44
N SER A 47 -2.72 6.14 4.28
CA SER A 47 -2.86 5.72 5.68
C SER A 47 -3.82 4.53 5.85
N SER A 48 -4.80 4.39 4.95
CA SER A 48 -5.82 3.35 5.02
C SER A 48 -5.27 1.98 4.61
N LEU A 49 -5.36 1.00 5.52
CA LEU A 49 -5.05 -0.40 5.21
C LEU A 49 -5.94 -0.96 4.12
N HIS A 50 -7.21 -0.55 4.08
CA HIS A 50 -8.14 -0.98 3.04
C HIS A 50 -7.69 -0.46 1.67
N ALA A 51 -7.34 0.82 1.59
CA ALA A 51 -6.83 1.42 0.35
C ALA A 51 -5.55 0.75 -0.12
N LEU A 52 -4.61 0.47 0.78
CA LEU A 52 -3.38 -0.25 0.43
C LEU A 52 -3.67 -1.67 -0.11
N LYS A 53 -4.68 -2.37 0.41
CA LYS A 53 -5.09 -3.69 -0.12
C LYS A 53 -5.68 -3.55 -1.52
N THR A 54 -6.47 -2.51 -1.77
CA THR A 54 -7.00 -2.20 -3.10
C THR A 54 -5.87 -1.93 -4.08
N VAL A 55 -4.84 -1.17 -3.68
CA VAL A 55 -3.65 -0.92 -4.50
C VAL A 55 -2.95 -2.22 -4.83
N GLU A 56 -2.63 -3.03 -3.81
CA GLU A 56 -1.94 -4.32 -3.98
C GLU A 56 -2.66 -5.23 -4.99
N ALA A 57 -3.98 -5.42 -4.83
CA ALA A 57 -4.79 -6.21 -5.76
C ALA A 57 -4.85 -5.65 -7.19
N SER A 58 -4.65 -4.34 -7.35
CA SER A 58 -4.75 -3.67 -8.64
C SER A 58 -3.44 -3.64 -9.42
N ILE A 59 -2.28 -3.77 -8.76
CA ILE A 59 -0.95 -3.68 -9.40
C ILE A 59 -0.84 -4.64 -10.59
N TYR A 60 -1.26 -5.89 -10.42
CA TYR A 60 -1.11 -6.91 -11.46
C TYR A 60 -2.00 -6.66 -12.69
N ASN A 61 -3.14 -5.98 -12.49
CA ASN A 61 -4.12 -5.70 -13.52
C ASN A 61 -3.90 -4.34 -14.21
N ALA A 62 -3.31 -3.37 -13.51
CA ALA A 62 -2.99 -2.07 -14.07
C ALA A 62 -2.05 -2.22 -15.28
N LYS A 63 -2.38 -1.56 -16.39
CA LYS A 63 -1.60 -1.57 -17.62
C LYS A 63 -0.54 -0.47 -17.63
N THR A 64 -0.78 0.61 -16.88
CA THR A 64 0.12 1.77 -16.84
C THR A 64 0.30 2.30 -15.41
N PRO A 65 1.42 2.98 -15.11
CA PRO A 65 1.60 3.71 -13.85
C PRO A 65 0.49 4.73 -13.57
N THR A 66 -0.02 5.40 -14.61
CA THR A 66 -1.10 6.40 -14.49
C THR A 66 -2.42 5.77 -14.07
N GLU A 67 -2.75 4.59 -14.62
CA GLU A 67 -3.92 3.83 -14.19
C GLU A 67 -3.80 3.44 -12.72
N LEU A 68 -2.62 2.96 -12.29
CA LEU A 68 -2.38 2.65 -10.88
C LEU A 68 -2.51 3.88 -9.98
N ARG A 69 -2.01 5.06 -10.40
CA ARG A 69 -2.18 6.33 -9.67
C ARG A 69 -3.63 6.68 -9.41
N SER A 70 -4.50 6.49 -10.39
CA SER A 70 -5.93 6.81 -10.25
C SER A 70 -6.61 6.00 -9.13
N ILE A 71 -6.08 4.82 -8.79
CA ILE A 71 -6.63 3.96 -7.74
C ILE A 71 -6.35 4.53 -6.35
N TYR A 72 -5.14 5.06 -6.10
CA TYR A 72 -4.76 5.53 -4.77
C TYR A 72 -4.90 7.04 -4.54
N GLN A 73 -5.05 7.83 -5.60
CA GLN A 73 -5.21 9.29 -5.46
C GLN A 73 -6.41 9.69 -4.60
N ASN A 74 -7.48 8.90 -4.61
CA ASN A 74 -8.66 9.15 -3.77
C ASN A 74 -8.43 8.88 -2.27
N TYR A 75 -7.28 8.34 -1.89
CA TYR A 75 -6.92 7.98 -0.52
C TYR A 75 -5.69 8.71 0.02
N LEU A 76 -5.14 9.64 -0.77
CA LEU A 76 -4.09 10.59 -0.35
C LEU A 76 -4.73 11.80 0.33
#